data_AF-A0A5C7LLG2-F1
#
_entry.id   AF-A0A5C7LLG2-F1
#
_cell.length_a   1.000
_cell.length_b   1.000
_cell.length_c   1.000
_cell.angle_alpha   90.00
_cell.angle_beta   90.00
_cell.angle_gamma   90.00
#
_symmetry.space_group_name_H-M   'P 1'
#
loop_
_entity.id
_entity.type
_entity.pdbx_description
1 polymer ?
#
loop_
_entity_poly.entity_id
_entity_poly.type
_entity_poly.pdbx_seq_one_letter_code
_entity_poly.pdbx_strand_id
1 'polypeptide(L)'
;MKKAAELNISPPPPHAATPSTGMSTAEARVSAFAAQQELRNIPPRDIPESEELRVYVEAVTAYGAALAADMTARLDADWDAAGVSDAKILDAFERKAAHLASKAEVDAKVESLIAEEERLKEFHPDWLTDPEAHQKVHDAGVAWATMVDEYTNTLVALGKELFHANETRMRLFRENVVTTLAQERELGGEVFLSDDMKLSKADTELMNDVLSRFPSDMISFANGRGIPLHAKRSKVRAHYAGASRQKRKSYRAGVLNAANALRDEPFWDANQDFVNLRGEPLEDRHVPHRDTVEDTEENRAILGERIAEFKKRKGRISANKVPRIQEVVFDGQPRLALYVPDGWSEFTTKESPLVGELTFNGESSMTHEFGHHFETSNPEVGMACKLFLQRRTEGFEKSVYAPATRSKPAEIVISDGFMDSYIGKDYPGNYNTEVFSMGVEALLSGAHGGLMGVEVDMSRLGKEKGVPKTYRADPEHFALVMGMLSTANRGHSADVDTDSPNA
;
A
#
# COMPACT_ATOMS: atom_id res chain seq x y z
N MET A 1 22.17 6.91 -28.44
CA MET A 1 23.60 7.18 -28.17
C MET A 1 23.87 8.13 -27.00
N LYS A 2 23.26 9.33 -26.84
CA LYS A 2 23.54 10.19 -25.65
C LYS A 2 22.92 9.74 -24.30
N LYS A 3 21.82 8.98 -24.29
CA LYS A 3 21.10 8.60 -23.05
C LYS A 3 21.67 7.41 -22.27
N ALA A 4 22.42 6.51 -22.91
CA ALA A 4 23.00 5.36 -22.23
C ALA A 4 24.22 5.76 -21.35
N ALA A 5 24.92 6.83 -21.72
CA ALA A 5 26.01 7.42 -20.93
C ALA A 5 25.52 8.26 -19.73
N GLU A 6 24.21 8.53 -19.63
CA GLU A 6 23.59 9.26 -18.51
C GLU A 6 22.93 8.34 -17.47
N LEU A 7 22.96 7.01 -17.68
CA LEU A 7 22.65 6.05 -16.63
C LEU A 7 23.84 6.04 -15.67
N ASN A 8 23.92 7.09 -14.85
CA ASN A 8 24.85 7.23 -13.75
C ASN A 8 24.43 6.21 -12.68
N ILE A 9 24.66 4.92 -12.96
CA ILE A 9 24.50 3.82 -12.00
C ILE A 9 25.64 4.01 -11.01
N SER A 10 25.44 4.92 -10.06
CA SER A 10 26.33 5.03 -8.92
C SER A 10 26.13 3.75 -8.10
N PRO A 11 27.21 3.14 -7.60
CA PRO A 11 27.06 2.07 -6.63
C PRO A 11 26.20 2.58 -5.46
N PRO A 12 25.39 1.71 -4.84
CA PRO A 12 24.71 2.11 -3.61
C PRO A 12 25.78 2.66 -2.65
N PRO A 13 25.51 3.77 -1.95
CA PRO A 13 26.43 4.24 -0.93
C PRO A 13 26.65 3.10 0.08
N PRO A 14 27.86 2.96 0.65
CA PRO A 14 28.03 2.07 1.79
C PRO A 14 26.98 2.44 2.84
N HIS A 15 26.43 1.43 3.52
CA HIS A 15 25.45 1.69 4.56
C HIS A 15 26.08 2.63 5.60
N ALA A 16 25.32 3.64 6.04
CA ALA A 16 25.86 4.65 6.93
C ALA A 16 26.19 4.03 8.29
N ALA A 17 27.39 4.29 8.82
CA ALA A 17 27.72 3.91 10.19
C ALA A 17 26.76 4.62 11.15
N THR A 18 26.12 3.87 12.04
CA THR A 18 25.27 4.42 13.08
C THR A 18 26.13 5.28 14.02
N PRO A 19 25.76 6.55 14.29
CA PRO A 19 26.51 7.38 15.22
C PRO A 19 26.57 6.70 16.59
N SER A 20 27.78 6.54 17.14
CA SER A 20 27.96 6.01 18.49
C SER A 20 27.52 7.05 19.51
N THR A 21 26.64 6.65 20.42
CA THR A 21 26.21 7.48 21.55
C THR A 21 27.24 7.48 22.69
N GLY A 22 28.25 6.60 22.63
CA GLY A 22 29.17 6.33 23.73
C GLY A 22 28.55 5.56 24.91
N MET A 23 27.24 5.28 24.88
CA MET A 23 26.53 4.50 25.88
C MET A 23 26.45 3.03 25.45
N SER A 24 26.54 2.11 26.42
CA SER A 24 26.17 0.71 26.17
C SER A 24 24.67 0.57 25.94
N THR A 25 24.25 -0.50 25.25
CA THR A 25 22.83 -0.82 25.03
C THR A 25 22.06 -0.91 26.35
N ALA A 26 22.68 -1.43 27.42
CA ALA A 26 22.07 -1.52 28.74
C ALA A 26 21.86 -0.15 29.41
N GLU A 27 22.85 0.75 29.33
CA GLU A 27 22.73 2.11 29.88
C GLU A 27 21.70 2.94 29.12
N ALA A 28 21.71 2.87 27.79
CA ALA A 28 20.76 3.58 26.94
C ALA A 28 19.33 3.06 27.18
N ARG A 29 19.16 1.75 27.38
CA ARG A 29 17.88 1.13 27.78
C ARG A 29 17.36 1.72 29.09
N VAL A 30 18.19 1.77 30.13
CA VAL A 30 17.80 2.32 31.45
C VAL A 30 17.41 3.79 31.32
N SER A 31 18.18 4.58 30.58
CA SER A 31 17.90 5.99 30.33
C SER A 31 16.56 6.21 29.62
N ALA A 32 16.28 5.43 28.57
CA ALA A 32 15.05 5.54 27.81
C ALA A 32 13.81 5.19 28.65
N PHE A 33 13.88 4.15 29.48
CA PHE A 33 12.79 3.79 30.39
C PHE A 33 12.57 4.82 31.50
N ALA A 34 13.65 5.39 32.06
CA ALA A 34 13.51 6.46 33.04
C ALA A 34 12.81 7.68 32.43
N ALA A 35 13.27 8.14 31.26
CA ALA A 35 12.67 9.29 30.57
C ALA A 35 11.21 9.05 30.18
N GLN A 36 10.87 7.82 29.77
CA GLN A 36 9.50 7.43 29.46
C GLN A 36 8.59 7.54 30.70
N GLN A 37 9.06 7.09 31.86
CA GLN A 37 8.26 7.18 33.10
C GLN A 37 8.05 8.63 33.53
N GLU A 38 9.07 9.49 33.39
CA GLU A 38 8.92 10.92 33.66
C GLU A 38 7.90 11.58 32.72
N LEU A 39 7.95 11.26 31.41
CA LEU A 39 6.98 11.75 30.43
C LEU A 39 5.53 11.38 30.80
N ARG A 40 5.32 10.17 31.32
CA ARG A 40 3.99 9.67 31.73
C ARG A 40 3.42 10.38 32.96
N ASN A 41 4.26 11.01 33.76
CA ASN A 41 3.82 11.81 34.92
C ASN A 41 3.22 13.16 34.50
N ILE A 42 3.31 13.53 33.21
CA ILE A 42 2.83 14.80 32.68
C ILE A 42 1.42 14.64 32.12
N PRO A 43 0.48 15.55 32.42
CA PRO A 43 -0.84 15.55 31.80
C PRO A 43 -0.74 15.64 30.27
N PRO A 44 -1.49 14.84 29.48
CA PRO A 44 -1.34 14.78 28.02
C PRO A 44 -1.38 16.13 27.29
N ARG A 45 -2.17 17.08 27.78
CA ARG A 45 -2.29 18.44 27.20
C ARG A 45 -1.01 19.28 27.31
N ASP A 46 -0.14 18.96 28.27
CA ASP A 46 1.04 19.73 28.63
C ASP A 46 2.33 19.10 28.04
N ILE A 47 2.24 17.87 27.50
CA ILE A 47 3.38 17.13 26.94
C ILE A 47 4.00 17.78 25.69
N PRO A 48 3.25 18.31 24.69
CA PRO A 48 3.84 18.73 23.41
C PRO A 48 4.96 19.79 23.51
N GLU A 49 4.97 20.60 24.56
CA GLU A 49 5.97 21.66 24.79
C GLU A 49 6.91 21.36 25.97
N SER A 50 6.82 20.15 26.55
CA SER A 50 7.56 19.81 27.77
C SER A 50 9.02 19.46 27.48
N GLU A 51 9.90 19.75 28.44
CA GLU A 51 11.31 19.36 28.35
C GLU A 51 11.46 17.83 28.42
N GLU A 52 10.58 17.17 29.17
CA GLU A 52 10.56 15.72 29.32
C GLU A 52 10.24 15.00 28.01
N LEU A 53 9.43 15.59 27.12
CA LEU A 53 9.24 15.04 25.77
C LEU A 53 10.55 15.07 24.98
N ARG A 54 11.34 16.15 25.11
CA ARG A 54 12.65 16.26 24.45
C ARG A 54 13.64 15.25 25.00
N VAL A 55 13.75 15.16 26.33
CA VAL A 55 14.58 14.18 27.03
C VAL A 55 14.17 12.75 26.64
N TYR A 56 12.87 12.47 26.54
CA TYR A 56 12.35 11.18 26.10
C TYR A 56 12.76 10.86 24.66
N VAL A 57 12.54 11.77 23.71
CA VAL A 57 12.91 11.56 22.29
C VAL A 57 14.41 11.35 22.13
N GLU A 58 15.24 12.13 22.83
CA GLU A 58 16.69 11.95 22.83
C GLU A 58 17.10 10.58 23.40
N ALA A 59 16.56 10.21 24.57
CA ALA A 59 16.90 8.94 25.21
C ALA A 59 16.44 7.71 24.38
N VAL A 60 15.25 7.76 23.79
CA VAL A 60 14.74 6.70 22.92
C VAL A 60 15.53 6.59 21.63
N THR A 61 15.90 7.73 21.02
CA THR A 61 16.75 7.73 19.82
C THR A 61 18.13 7.16 20.15
N ALA A 62 18.72 7.54 21.28
CA ALA A 62 20.01 6.99 21.72
C ALA A 62 19.94 5.49 21.97
N TYR A 63 18.84 5.00 22.55
CA TYR A 63 18.63 3.59 22.78
C TYR A 63 18.47 2.80 21.47
N GLY A 64 17.64 3.30 20.55
CA GLY A 64 17.49 2.66 19.25
C GLY A 64 18.77 2.72 18.40
N ALA A 65 19.61 3.75 18.56
CA ALA A 65 20.94 3.79 17.94
C ALA A 65 21.87 2.69 18.47
N ALA A 66 21.84 2.42 19.78
CA ALA A 66 22.61 1.31 20.37
C ALA A 66 22.12 -0.06 19.85
N LEU A 67 20.80 -0.26 19.77
CA LEU A 67 20.21 -1.47 19.18
C LEU A 67 20.55 -1.63 17.70
N ALA A 68 20.52 -0.53 16.94
CA ALA A 68 20.89 -0.50 15.53
C ALA A 68 22.33 -0.93 15.33
N ALA A 69 23.27 -0.42 16.15
CA ALA A 69 24.67 -0.78 16.08
C ALA A 69 24.90 -2.29 16.34
N ASP A 70 24.28 -2.84 17.39
CA ASP A 70 24.35 -4.27 17.71
C ASP A 70 23.77 -5.14 16.59
N MET A 71 22.68 -4.68 15.97
CA MET A 71 22.03 -5.36 14.85
C MET A 71 22.88 -5.32 13.58
N THR A 72 23.43 -4.16 13.19
CA THR A 72 24.24 -4.00 11.99
C THR A 72 25.47 -4.91 12.02
N ALA A 73 26.12 -5.06 13.18
CA ALA A 73 27.26 -5.96 13.33
C ALA A 73 26.91 -7.44 13.03
N ARG A 74 25.70 -7.89 13.41
CA ARG A 74 25.21 -9.24 13.07
C ARG A 74 24.84 -9.35 11.59
N LEU A 75 24.19 -8.31 11.06
CA LEU A 75 23.71 -8.27 9.68
C LEU A 75 24.85 -8.36 8.67
N ASP A 76 25.98 -7.68 8.91
CA ASP A 76 27.15 -7.78 8.05
C ASP A 76 27.69 -9.22 7.98
N ALA A 77 27.77 -9.90 9.12
CA ALA A 77 28.19 -11.29 9.19
C ALA A 77 27.20 -12.22 8.47
N ASP A 78 25.90 -11.98 8.61
CA ASP A 78 24.85 -12.76 7.93
C ASP A 78 24.89 -12.55 6.40
N TRP A 79 25.15 -11.31 5.94
CA TRP A 79 25.31 -11.02 4.51
C TRP A 79 26.56 -11.66 3.92
N ASP A 80 27.68 -11.62 4.63
CA ASP A 80 28.90 -12.34 4.25
C ASP A 80 28.65 -13.84 4.16
N ALA A 81 28.00 -14.42 5.16
CA ALA A 81 27.66 -15.85 5.19
C ALA A 81 26.72 -16.27 4.05
N ALA A 82 25.80 -15.39 3.65
CA ALA A 82 24.88 -15.62 2.54
C ALA A 82 25.46 -15.27 1.16
N GLY A 83 26.70 -14.78 1.09
CA GLY A 83 27.36 -14.41 -0.17
C GLY A 83 26.78 -13.16 -0.84
N VAL A 84 26.12 -12.29 -0.07
CA VAL A 84 25.45 -11.07 -0.55
C VAL A 84 25.99 -9.81 0.15
N SER A 85 27.26 -9.84 0.54
CA SER A 85 27.93 -8.70 1.15
C SER A 85 28.07 -7.51 0.21
N ASP A 86 28.38 -6.33 0.76
CA ASP A 86 28.54 -5.10 -0.01
C ASP A 86 29.55 -5.26 -1.16
N ALA A 87 30.66 -5.97 -0.91
CA ALA A 87 31.66 -6.26 -1.94
C ALA A 87 31.13 -7.13 -3.08
N LYS A 88 30.28 -8.12 -2.78
CA LYS A 88 29.66 -9.01 -3.79
C LYS A 88 28.61 -8.30 -4.61
N ILE A 89 27.81 -7.46 -3.97
CA ILE A 89 26.83 -6.62 -4.66
C ILE A 89 27.54 -5.62 -5.59
N LEU A 90 28.59 -4.95 -5.10
CA LEU A 90 29.38 -4.02 -5.90
C LEU A 90 30.00 -4.71 -7.12
N ASP A 91 30.61 -5.88 -6.96
CA ASP A 91 31.14 -6.68 -8.08
C ASP A 91 30.06 -7.01 -9.12
N ALA A 92 28.87 -7.45 -8.69
CA ALA A 92 27.76 -7.73 -9.59
C ALA A 92 27.26 -6.47 -10.33
N PHE A 93 27.25 -5.31 -9.66
CA PHE A 93 26.95 -4.02 -10.27
C PHE A 93 28.01 -3.63 -11.31
N GLU A 94 29.30 -3.77 -10.99
CA GLU A 94 30.40 -3.46 -11.89
C GLU A 94 30.38 -4.35 -13.13
N ARG A 95 30.15 -5.66 -12.97
CA ARG A 95 29.95 -6.60 -14.09
C ARG A 95 28.80 -6.18 -14.99
N LYS A 96 27.66 -5.78 -14.41
CA LYS A 96 26.49 -5.31 -15.17
C LYS A 96 26.76 -3.98 -15.87
N ALA A 97 27.42 -3.03 -15.20
CA ALA A 97 27.78 -1.75 -15.77
C ALA A 97 28.76 -1.92 -16.95
N ALA A 98 29.77 -2.79 -16.80
CA ALA A 98 30.70 -3.15 -17.86
C ALA A 98 29.98 -3.79 -19.06
N HIS A 99 29.03 -4.70 -18.82
CA HIS A 99 28.21 -5.32 -19.87
C HIS A 99 27.33 -4.29 -20.59
N LEU A 100 26.73 -3.34 -19.87
CA LEU A 100 25.98 -2.24 -20.49
C LEU A 100 26.87 -1.30 -21.30
N ALA A 101 28.09 -1.05 -20.84
CA ALA A 101 29.06 -0.21 -21.55
C ALA A 101 29.53 -0.85 -22.87
N SER A 102 29.54 -2.18 -22.99
CA SER A 102 29.87 -2.89 -24.22
C SER A 102 28.76 -2.83 -25.29
N LYS A 103 27.57 -2.31 -24.95
CA LYS A 103 26.41 -2.26 -25.86
C LYS A 103 26.73 -1.65 -27.22
N ALA A 104 27.45 -0.52 -27.25
CA ALA A 104 27.76 0.15 -28.51
C ALA A 104 28.65 -0.68 -29.43
N GLU A 105 29.58 -1.46 -28.86
CA GLU A 105 30.42 -2.38 -29.62
C GLU A 105 29.61 -3.57 -30.15
N VAL A 106 28.73 -4.13 -29.31
CA VAL A 106 27.81 -5.21 -29.71
C VAL A 106 26.87 -4.75 -30.82
N ASP A 107 26.26 -3.57 -30.66
CA ASP A 107 25.38 -2.98 -31.67
C ASP A 107 26.12 -2.79 -33.00
N ALA A 108 27.36 -2.29 -33.00
CA ALA A 108 28.17 -2.13 -34.21
C ALA A 108 28.51 -3.47 -34.89
N LYS A 109 28.80 -4.52 -34.10
CA LYS A 109 29.03 -5.87 -34.63
C LYS A 109 27.77 -6.48 -35.25
N VAL A 110 26.62 -6.32 -34.57
CA VAL A 110 25.32 -6.75 -35.08
C VAL A 110 24.98 -6.02 -36.39
N GLU A 111 25.16 -4.70 -36.46
CA GLU A 111 24.97 -3.93 -37.69
C GLU A 111 25.88 -4.42 -38.83
N SER A 112 27.14 -4.74 -38.54
CA SER A 112 28.06 -5.29 -39.54
C SER A 112 27.63 -6.67 -40.06
N LEU A 113 27.10 -7.53 -39.20
CA LEU A 113 26.62 -8.87 -39.59
C LEU A 113 25.32 -8.80 -40.38
N ILE A 114 24.42 -7.88 -40.02
CA ILE A 114 23.20 -7.59 -40.80
C ILE A 114 23.59 -7.07 -42.19
N ALA A 115 24.56 -6.14 -42.28
CA ALA A 115 25.03 -5.63 -43.56
C ALA A 115 25.65 -6.74 -44.43
N GLU A 116 26.36 -7.71 -43.83
CA GLU A 116 26.91 -8.86 -44.54
C GLU A 116 25.80 -9.80 -45.06
N GLU A 117 24.79 -10.08 -44.23
CA GLU A 117 23.62 -10.85 -44.65
C GLU A 117 22.93 -10.21 -45.86
N GLU A 118 22.69 -8.90 -45.82
CA GLU A 118 22.07 -8.16 -46.93
C GLU A 118 22.97 -8.15 -48.18
N ARG A 119 24.29 -8.01 -48.02
CA ARG A 119 25.25 -8.10 -49.14
C ARG A 119 25.23 -9.48 -49.80
N LEU A 120 25.15 -10.55 -49.01
CA LEU A 120 25.07 -11.91 -49.53
C LEU A 120 23.78 -12.13 -50.33
N LYS A 121 22.65 -11.60 -49.85
CA LYS A 121 21.36 -11.63 -50.57
C LYS A 121 21.42 -10.85 -51.89
N GLU A 122 22.14 -9.73 -51.93
CA GLU A 122 22.32 -8.93 -53.15
C GLU A 122 23.21 -9.66 -54.18
N PHE A 123 24.34 -10.24 -53.73
CA PHE A 123 25.28 -10.94 -54.61
C PHE A 123 24.73 -12.27 -55.15
N HIS A 124 23.85 -12.92 -54.39
CA HIS A 124 23.19 -14.17 -54.75
C HIS A 124 21.66 -13.96 -54.81
N PRO A 125 21.10 -13.37 -55.87
CA PRO A 125 19.65 -13.12 -55.96
C PRO A 125 18.81 -14.40 -55.93
N ASP A 126 19.42 -15.55 -56.23
CA ASP A 126 18.86 -16.91 -56.18
C ASP A 126 19.18 -17.66 -54.88
N TRP A 127 19.63 -16.97 -53.81
CA TRP A 127 20.01 -17.57 -52.53
C TRP A 127 18.92 -18.43 -51.87
N LEU A 128 17.65 -18.25 -52.22
CA LEU A 128 16.56 -19.10 -51.75
C LEU A 128 16.55 -20.48 -52.43
N THR A 129 17.10 -20.59 -53.64
CA THR A 129 17.09 -21.80 -54.47
C THR A 129 18.47 -22.43 -54.64
N ASP A 130 19.55 -21.66 -54.45
CA ASP A 130 20.92 -22.17 -54.39
C ASP A 130 21.26 -22.58 -52.95
N PRO A 131 21.51 -23.88 -52.67
CA PRO A 131 21.83 -24.36 -51.33
C PRO A 131 23.08 -23.73 -50.70
N GLU A 132 24.10 -23.40 -51.50
CA GLU A 132 25.35 -22.84 -50.95
C GLU A 132 25.15 -21.38 -50.52
N ALA A 133 24.53 -20.57 -51.38
CA ALA A 133 24.16 -19.20 -51.04
C ALA A 133 23.16 -19.14 -49.88
N HIS A 134 22.18 -20.06 -49.84
CA HIS A 134 21.24 -20.17 -48.72
C HIS A 134 21.97 -20.33 -47.39
N GLN A 135 22.91 -21.28 -47.32
CA GLN A 135 23.65 -21.57 -46.10
C GLN A 135 24.44 -20.34 -45.63
N LYS A 136 25.09 -19.59 -46.54
CA LYS A 136 25.85 -18.38 -46.19
C LYS A 136 24.96 -17.28 -45.61
N VAL A 137 23.82 -17.00 -46.24
CA VAL A 137 22.85 -16.01 -45.74
C VAL A 137 22.30 -16.44 -44.38
N HIS A 138 21.93 -17.71 -44.25
CA HIS A 138 21.45 -18.28 -43.00
C HIS A 138 22.50 -18.17 -41.88
N ASP A 139 23.75 -18.51 -42.15
CA ASP A 139 24.84 -18.45 -41.16
C ASP A 139 25.11 -17.01 -40.69
N ALA A 140 25.08 -16.03 -41.60
CA ALA A 140 25.15 -14.61 -41.24
C ALA A 140 23.97 -14.18 -40.36
N GLY A 141 22.76 -14.63 -40.71
CA GLY A 141 21.53 -14.43 -39.94
C GLY A 141 21.62 -14.98 -38.52
N VAL A 142 22.02 -16.25 -38.40
CA VAL A 142 22.22 -16.93 -37.11
C VAL A 142 23.30 -16.23 -36.28
N ALA A 143 24.37 -15.75 -36.89
CA ALA A 143 25.46 -15.10 -36.18
C ALA A 143 25.02 -13.82 -35.46
N TRP A 144 24.30 -12.91 -36.14
CA TRP A 144 23.83 -11.69 -35.47
C TRP A 144 22.72 -11.97 -34.46
N ALA A 145 21.81 -12.91 -34.76
CA ALA A 145 20.75 -13.29 -33.84
C ALA A 145 21.33 -13.87 -32.53
N THR A 146 22.31 -14.77 -32.66
CA THR A 146 23.03 -15.36 -31.51
C THR A 146 23.70 -14.29 -30.68
N MET A 147 24.36 -13.30 -31.30
CA MET A 147 25.03 -12.22 -30.58
C MET A 147 24.05 -11.34 -29.78
N VAL A 148 22.89 -11.01 -30.36
CA VAL A 148 21.82 -10.27 -29.66
C VAL A 148 21.27 -11.08 -28.48
N ASP A 149 21.03 -12.38 -28.70
CA ASP A 149 20.52 -13.29 -27.67
C ASP A 149 21.51 -13.46 -26.52
N GLU A 150 22.79 -13.70 -26.80
CA GLU A 150 23.86 -13.83 -25.79
C GLU A 150 24.00 -12.55 -24.94
N TYR A 151 24.00 -11.39 -25.60
CA TYR A 151 24.06 -10.10 -24.90
C TYR A 151 22.85 -9.90 -23.99
N THR A 152 21.65 -10.19 -24.49
CA THR A 152 20.40 -10.02 -23.74
C THR A 152 20.31 -11.01 -22.58
N ASN A 153 20.65 -12.27 -22.81
CA ASN A 153 20.64 -13.33 -21.79
C ASN A 153 21.63 -13.03 -20.66
N THR A 154 22.82 -12.54 -20.98
CA THR A 154 23.82 -12.11 -19.98
C THR A 154 23.29 -10.96 -19.13
N LEU A 155 22.67 -9.95 -19.76
CA LEU A 155 22.08 -8.82 -19.04
C LEU A 155 20.93 -9.25 -18.12
N VAL A 156 20.08 -10.17 -18.58
CA VAL A 156 18.99 -10.77 -17.78
C VAL A 156 19.55 -11.57 -16.61
N ALA A 157 20.60 -12.37 -16.83
CA ALA A 157 21.24 -13.17 -15.77
C ALA A 157 21.82 -12.28 -14.66
N LEU A 158 22.59 -11.23 -15.02
CA LEU A 158 23.11 -10.25 -14.06
C LEU A 158 21.98 -9.49 -13.34
N GLY A 159 20.88 -9.21 -14.03
CA GLY A 159 19.68 -8.63 -13.42
C GLY A 159 19.04 -9.54 -12.36
N LYS A 160 18.93 -10.84 -12.65
CA LYS A 160 18.40 -11.84 -11.70
C LYS A 160 19.32 -12.04 -10.50
N GLU A 161 20.64 -12.09 -10.73
CA GLU A 161 21.64 -12.21 -9.68
C GLU A 161 21.50 -11.07 -8.65
N LEU A 162 21.51 -9.82 -9.11
CA LEU A 162 21.33 -8.64 -8.26
C LEU A 162 19.96 -8.61 -7.57
N PHE A 163 18.89 -9.02 -8.26
CA PHE A 163 17.55 -9.10 -7.67
C PHE A 163 17.52 -10.09 -6.50
N HIS A 164 18.03 -11.31 -6.69
CA HIS A 164 18.06 -12.33 -5.63
C HIS A 164 18.97 -11.93 -4.48
N ALA A 165 20.09 -11.26 -4.77
CA ALA A 165 20.98 -10.77 -3.74
C ALA A 165 20.29 -9.70 -2.87
N ASN A 166 19.57 -8.74 -3.48
CA ASN A 166 18.80 -7.73 -2.76
C ASN A 166 17.64 -8.34 -1.95
N GLU A 167 16.89 -9.29 -2.53
CA GLU A 167 15.83 -10.02 -1.84
C GLU A 167 16.37 -10.75 -0.59
N THR A 168 17.53 -11.39 -0.74
CA THR A 168 18.23 -12.06 0.37
C THR A 168 18.67 -11.07 1.44
N ARG A 169 19.25 -9.93 1.05
CA ARG A 169 19.68 -8.88 1.99
C ARG A 169 18.51 -8.32 2.78
N MET A 170 17.40 -8.01 2.11
CA MET A 170 16.19 -7.48 2.75
C MET A 170 15.52 -8.50 3.67
N ARG A 171 15.49 -9.78 3.28
CA ARG A 171 15.02 -10.85 4.16
C ARG A 171 15.86 -10.93 5.44
N LEU A 172 17.19 -11.02 5.32
CA LEU A 172 18.11 -11.09 6.47
C LEU A 172 18.04 -9.83 7.36
N PHE A 173 17.88 -8.66 6.74
CA PHE A 173 17.66 -7.40 7.45
C PHE A 173 16.40 -7.46 8.32
N ARG A 174 15.24 -7.84 7.74
CA ARG A 174 13.98 -7.96 8.49
C ARG A 174 14.07 -8.98 9.62
N GLU A 175 14.70 -10.13 9.36
CA GLU A 175 14.93 -11.17 10.38
C GLU A 175 15.78 -10.63 11.54
N ASN A 176 16.81 -9.83 11.25
CA ASN A 176 17.65 -9.20 12.27
C ASN A 176 16.90 -8.11 13.05
N VAL A 177 16.06 -7.29 12.41
CA VAL A 177 15.19 -6.31 13.09
C VAL A 177 14.25 -7.04 14.06
N VAL A 178 13.50 -8.04 13.57
CA VAL A 178 12.54 -8.80 14.39
C VAL A 178 13.24 -9.53 15.53
N THR A 179 14.40 -10.15 15.27
CA THR A 179 15.20 -10.83 16.30
C THR A 179 15.66 -9.86 17.38
N THR A 180 16.10 -8.65 16.99
CA THR A 180 16.53 -7.61 17.92
C THR A 180 15.36 -7.14 18.78
N LEU A 181 14.19 -6.89 18.18
CA LEU A 181 12.99 -6.47 18.93
C LEU A 181 12.46 -7.58 19.86
N ALA A 182 12.54 -8.84 19.43
CA ALA A 182 12.12 -9.98 20.25
C ALA A 182 13.00 -10.21 21.49
N GLN A 183 14.25 -9.72 21.48
CA GLN A 183 15.10 -9.69 22.67
C GLN A 183 14.65 -8.62 23.68
N GLU A 184 13.90 -7.61 23.23
CA GLU A 184 13.44 -6.49 24.05
C GLU A 184 12.09 -6.73 24.69
N ARG A 185 11.14 -7.30 23.92
CA ARG A 185 9.75 -7.52 24.33
C ARG A 185 9.08 -8.59 23.47
N GLU A 186 7.93 -9.06 23.93
CA GLU A 186 7.09 -9.99 23.17
C GLU A 186 6.52 -9.31 21.91
N LEU A 187 6.47 -10.05 20.81
CA LEU A 187 5.95 -9.60 19.53
C LEU A 187 4.69 -10.40 19.16
N GLY A 188 3.85 -9.81 18.32
CA GLY A 188 2.59 -10.39 17.87
C GLY A 188 1.42 -10.09 18.80
N GLY A 189 0.22 -10.44 18.34
CA GLY A 189 -1.03 -10.17 19.05
C GLY A 189 -2.20 -10.15 18.08
N GLU A 190 -3.39 -10.01 18.62
CA GLU A 190 -4.62 -9.89 17.84
C GLU A 190 -5.12 -8.44 17.91
N VAL A 191 -5.51 -7.89 16.77
CA VAL A 191 -6.16 -6.57 16.72
C VAL A 191 -7.67 -6.71 16.96
N PHE A 192 -8.26 -5.74 17.64
CA PHE A 192 -9.70 -5.69 17.85
C PHE A 192 -10.39 -5.30 16.54
N LEU A 193 -10.95 -6.28 15.83
CA LEU A 193 -11.59 -6.09 14.53
C LEU A 193 -13.09 -5.82 14.67
N SER A 194 -13.68 -5.10 13.72
CA SER A 194 -15.14 -4.89 13.70
C SER A 194 -15.89 -6.18 13.33
N ASP A 195 -16.99 -6.48 14.02
CA ASP A 195 -17.78 -7.71 13.82
C ASP A 195 -18.32 -7.87 12.39
N ASP A 196 -18.52 -6.75 11.68
CA ASP A 196 -19.04 -6.73 10.33
C ASP A 196 -17.94 -6.90 9.26
N MET A 197 -16.68 -7.01 9.67
CA MET A 197 -15.54 -7.21 8.79
C MET A 197 -15.43 -8.67 8.33
N LYS A 198 -15.17 -8.87 7.03
CA LYS A 198 -14.83 -10.16 6.46
C LYS A 198 -13.58 -10.01 5.61
N LEU A 199 -12.43 -10.32 6.18
CA LEU A 199 -11.20 -10.49 5.41
C LEU A 199 -11.21 -11.85 4.71
N SER A 200 -10.55 -11.93 3.55
CA SER A 200 -10.27 -13.23 2.95
C SER A 200 -9.24 -13.97 3.82
N LYS A 201 -9.18 -15.31 3.72
CA LYS A 201 -8.20 -16.11 4.46
C LYS A 201 -6.77 -15.60 4.24
N ALA A 202 -6.41 -15.31 2.99
CA ALA A 202 -5.09 -14.78 2.62
C ALA A 202 -4.82 -13.39 3.22
N ASP A 203 -5.85 -12.54 3.34
CA ASP A 203 -5.72 -11.23 3.97
C ASP A 203 -5.55 -11.33 5.49
N THR A 204 -6.24 -12.28 6.13
CA THR A 204 -6.06 -12.58 7.55
C THR A 204 -4.67 -13.13 7.83
N GLU A 205 -4.18 -14.06 7.01
CA GLU A 205 -2.81 -14.58 7.12
C GLU A 205 -1.76 -13.47 6.96
N LEU A 206 -1.93 -12.60 5.96
CA LEU A 206 -1.08 -11.43 5.76
C LEU A 206 -1.10 -10.49 6.97
N MET A 207 -2.28 -10.21 7.52
CA MET A 207 -2.43 -9.36 8.70
C MET A 207 -1.75 -9.94 9.93
N ASN A 208 -1.92 -11.24 10.18
CA ASN A 208 -1.28 -11.92 11.30
C ASN A 208 0.23 -11.94 11.15
N ASP A 209 0.76 -12.16 9.94
CA ASP A 209 2.18 -12.10 9.64
C ASP A 209 2.74 -10.69 9.90
N VAL A 210 2.08 -9.63 9.44
CA VAL A 210 2.48 -8.24 9.72
C VAL A 210 2.46 -7.94 11.22
N LEU A 211 1.37 -8.29 11.91
CA LEU A 211 1.22 -8.05 13.35
C LEU A 211 2.22 -8.83 14.19
N SER A 212 2.65 -10.02 13.74
CA SER A 212 3.67 -10.85 14.42
C SER A 212 5.02 -10.14 14.63
N ARG A 213 5.25 -9.04 13.91
CA ARG A 213 6.49 -8.25 13.94
C ARG A 213 6.37 -6.98 14.78
N PHE A 214 5.15 -6.62 15.18
CA PHE A 214 4.90 -5.51 16.09
C PHE A 214 4.90 -5.99 17.53
N PRO A 215 5.25 -5.11 18.49
CA PRO A 215 5.19 -5.50 19.89
C PRO A 215 3.78 -5.72 20.44
N SER A 216 3.64 -6.75 21.28
CA SER A 216 2.34 -7.24 21.75
C SER A 216 1.58 -6.24 22.62
N ASP A 217 2.29 -5.53 23.48
CA ASP A 217 1.77 -4.48 24.35
C ASP A 217 1.40 -3.20 23.58
N MET A 218 2.00 -2.94 22.41
CA MET A 218 1.58 -1.84 21.52
C MET A 218 0.24 -2.16 20.85
N ILE A 219 0.08 -3.40 20.36
CA ILE A 219 -1.19 -3.92 19.84
C ILE A 219 -2.27 -3.90 20.93
N SER A 220 -1.94 -4.42 22.12
CA SER A 220 -2.85 -4.45 23.26
C SER A 220 -3.30 -3.06 23.69
N PHE A 221 -2.36 -2.09 23.74
CA PHE A 221 -2.68 -0.70 24.07
C PHE A 221 -3.61 -0.07 23.04
N ALA A 222 -3.39 -0.32 21.75
CA ALA A 222 -4.27 0.17 20.69
C ALA A 222 -5.68 -0.41 20.81
N ASN A 223 -5.81 -1.70 21.14
CA ASN A 223 -7.10 -2.35 21.40
C ASN A 223 -7.80 -1.77 22.64
N GLY A 224 -7.05 -1.41 23.68
CA GLY A 224 -7.57 -0.84 24.92
C GLY A 224 -8.36 0.46 24.73
N ARG A 225 -8.23 1.13 23.58
CA ARG A 225 -9.06 2.29 23.22
C ARG A 225 -10.52 1.95 22.93
N GLY A 226 -10.86 0.67 22.78
CA GLY A 226 -12.23 0.22 22.53
C GLY A 226 -12.78 0.59 21.14
N ILE A 227 -11.92 1.00 20.21
CA ILE A 227 -12.29 1.36 18.84
C ILE A 227 -11.89 0.21 17.92
N PRO A 228 -12.85 -0.58 17.42
CA PRO A 228 -12.51 -1.69 16.53
C PRO A 228 -12.01 -1.19 15.17
N LEU A 229 -11.14 -1.98 14.57
CA LEU A 229 -10.54 -1.72 13.26
C LEU A 229 -11.35 -2.41 12.15
N HIS A 230 -11.66 -1.67 11.10
CA HIS A 230 -12.26 -2.14 9.87
C HIS A 230 -11.20 -2.18 8.77
N ALA A 231 -10.58 -3.34 8.58
CA ALA A 231 -9.55 -3.53 7.58
C ALA A 231 -10.11 -4.03 6.24
N LYS A 232 -9.59 -3.51 5.12
CA LYS A 232 -9.97 -3.98 3.77
C LYS A 232 -8.85 -3.84 2.75
N ARG A 233 -8.77 -4.80 1.83
CA ARG A 233 -7.89 -4.69 0.67
C ARG A 233 -8.44 -3.66 -0.33
N SER A 234 -7.62 -2.72 -0.74
CA SER A 234 -7.92 -1.67 -1.71
C SER A 234 -7.01 -1.79 -2.93
N LYS A 235 -7.59 -1.71 -4.13
CA LYS A 235 -6.82 -1.67 -5.40
C LYS A 235 -6.31 -0.27 -5.73
N VAL A 236 -6.84 0.77 -5.10
CA VAL A 236 -6.65 2.17 -5.52
C VAL A 236 -5.63 2.88 -4.64
N ARG A 237 -5.87 2.88 -3.32
CA ARG A 237 -5.04 3.59 -2.35
C ARG A 237 -5.14 2.89 -1.01
N ALA A 238 -3.99 2.64 -0.40
CA ALA A 238 -3.86 2.32 1.01
C ALA A 238 -3.91 3.63 1.82
N HIS A 239 -4.59 3.59 2.95
CA HIS A 239 -4.71 4.66 3.92
C HIS A 239 -5.33 4.14 5.21
N TYR A 240 -4.93 4.74 6.32
CA TYR A 240 -5.58 4.69 7.60
C TYR A 240 -6.45 5.93 7.79
N ALA A 241 -7.66 5.74 8.29
CA ALA A 241 -8.48 6.80 8.83
C ALA A 241 -8.79 6.46 10.29
N GLY A 242 -8.60 7.45 11.17
CA GLY A 242 -8.94 7.33 12.57
C GLY A 242 -10.43 7.05 12.79
N ALA A 243 -10.79 6.95 14.06
CA ALA A 243 -12.13 6.64 14.52
C ALA A 243 -13.20 7.51 13.85
N SER A 244 -14.06 6.90 13.04
CA SER A 244 -15.15 7.60 12.36
C SER A 244 -16.38 6.71 12.21
N ARG A 245 -17.57 7.33 12.23
CA ARG A 245 -18.81 6.61 11.95
C ARG A 245 -18.86 6.29 10.48
N GLN A 246 -18.77 5.00 10.17
CA GLN A 246 -18.84 4.55 8.79
C GLN A 246 -20.27 4.67 8.27
N LYS A 247 -20.43 5.35 7.13
CA LYS A 247 -21.71 5.47 6.45
C LYS A 247 -21.86 4.32 5.47
N ARG A 248 -22.52 3.25 5.90
CA ARG A 248 -22.81 2.14 5.00
C ARG A 248 -24.06 2.45 4.20
N LYS A 249 -23.89 2.56 2.88
CA LYS A 249 -25.00 2.58 1.95
C LYS A 249 -25.47 1.13 1.75
N SER A 250 -26.62 0.78 2.31
CA SER A 250 -27.29 -0.47 1.94
C SER A 250 -28.16 -0.19 0.73
N TYR A 251 -27.82 -0.77 -0.41
CA TYR A 251 -28.64 -0.70 -1.61
C TYR A 251 -29.77 -1.72 -1.49
N ARG A 252 -31.01 -1.25 -1.57
CA ARG A 252 -32.19 -2.10 -1.72
C ARG A 252 -32.69 -1.95 -3.14
N ALA A 253 -32.67 -3.04 -3.90
CA ALA A 253 -33.34 -3.06 -5.18
C ALA A 253 -34.85 -3.08 -4.94
N GLY A 254 -35.54 -2.01 -5.29
CA GLY A 254 -37.00 -1.96 -5.26
C GLY A 254 -37.54 -2.73 -6.45
N VAL A 255 -38.28 -3.80 -6.19
CA VAL A 255 -39.11 -4.47 -7.20
C VAL A 255 -40.47 -3.80 -7.18
N LEU A 256 -40.90 -3.33 -8.35
CA LEU A 256 -42.21 -2.71 -8.52
C LEU A 256 -43.21 -3.80 -8.89
N ASN A 257 -44.16 -4.05 -8.00
CA ASN A 257 -45.21 -5.02 -8.24
C ASN A 257 -46.43 -4.29 -8.83
N ALA A 258 -46.81 -4.64 -10.07
CA ALA A 258 -47.95 -4.02 -10.75
C ALA A 258 -49.28 -4.34 -10.04
N ALA A 259 -49.41 -5.53 -9.44
CA ALA A 259 -50.61 -5.91 -8.69
C ALA A 259 -50.76 -5.11 -7.38
N ASN A 260 -49.66 -4.82 -6.68
CA ASN A 260 -49.69 -3.96 -5.49
C ASN A 260 -50.09 -2.52 -5.85
N ALA A 261 -49.61 -2.02 -6.99
CA ALA A 261 -49.98 -0.70 -7.49
C ALA A 261 -51.49 -0.56 -7.76
N LEU A 262 -52.16 -1.64 -8.18
CA LEU A 262 -53.62 -1.66 -8.36
C LEU A 262 -54.40 -1.71 -7.03
N ARG A 263 -53.80 -2.20 -5.95
CA ARG A 263 -54.45 -2.34 -4.62
C ARG A 263 -54.30 -1.11 -3.73
N ASP A 264 -53.75 -0.01 -4.24
CA ASP A 264 -53.34 1.15 -3.44
C ASP A 264 -52.31 0.79 -2.35
N GLU A 265 -51.60 -0.32 -2.53
CA GLU A 265 -50.51 -0.72 -1.64
C GLU A 265 -49.23 0.05 -2.00
N PRO A 266 -48.28 0.19 -1.06
CA PRO A 266 -46.99 0.79 -1.35
C PRO A 266 -46.33 0.16 -2.57
N PHE A 267 -45.77 1.00 -3.45
CA PHE A 267 -45.17 0.63 -4.75
C PHE A 267 -44.02 -0.39 -4.69
N TRP A 268 -43.60 -0.80 -3.49
CA TRP A 268 -42.42 -1.60 -3.21
C TRP A 268 -42.81 -2.84 -2.41
N ASP A 269 -42.45 -4.02 -2.91
CA ASP A 269 -42.45 -5.22 -2.07
C ASP A 269 -41.23 -5.17 -1.13
N ALA A 270 -41.45 -5.46 0.15
CA ALA A 270 -40.40 -5.56 1.16
C ALA A 270 -39.71 -6.94 1.14
N ASN A 271 -40.17 -7.89 0.32
CA ASN A 271 -39.57 -9.22 0.21
C ASN A 271 -38.25 -9.20 -0.57
N GLN A 272 -37.19 -9.61 0.13
CA GLN A 272 -35.78 -9.40 -0.18
C GLN A 272 -35.18 -10.34 -1.24
N ASP A 273 -35.95 -11.26 -1.83
CA ASP A 273 -35.36 -12.49 -2.40
C ASP A 273 -35.13 -12.49 -3.92
N PHE A 274 -35.39 -11.39 -4.65
CA PHE A 274 -35.51 -11.47 -6.12
C PHE A 274 -34.58 -10.59 -6.95
N VAL A 275 -33.41 -10.19 -6.44
CA VAL A 275 -32.43 -9.45 -7.28
C VAL A 275 -31.05 -10.09 -7.26
N ASN A 276 -30.65 -10.64 -8.39
CA ASN A 276 -29.25 -10.91 -8.71
C ASN A 276 -28.47 -9.58 -8.63
N LEU A 277 -27.55 -9.48 -7.68
CA LEU A 277 -26.70 -8.32 -7.39
C LEU A 277 -25.80 -7.85 -8.56
N ARG A 278 -25.86 -8.47 -9.74
CA ARG A 278 -25.01 -8.15 -10.90
C ARG A 278 -25.64 -7.25 -11.97
N GLY A 279 -26.88 -6.80 -11.79
CA GLY A 279 -27.52 -5.89 -12.76
C GLY A 279 -27.76 -6.51 -14.14
N GLU A 280 -27.71 -7.84 -14.24
CA GLU A 280 -28.18 -8.56 -15.41
C GLU A 280 -29.71 -8.49 -15.43
N PRO A 281 -30.34 -8.22 -16.58
CA PRO A 281 -31.79 -8.37 -16.72
C PRO A 281 -32.15 -9.79 -16.28
N LEU A 282 -33.06 -9.93 -15.31
CA LEU A 282 -33.72 -11.20 -15.10
C LEU A 282 -34.32 -11.58 -16.46
N GLU A 283 -33.84 -12.67 -17.06
CA GLU A 283 -34.56 -13.26 -18.18
C GLU A 283 -36.02 -13.44 -17.74
N ASP A 284 -36.94 -13.10 -18.64
CA ASP A 284 -38.41 -13.02 -18.51
C ASP A 284 -39.07 -14.15 -17.69
N ARG A 285 -38.36 -15.28 -17.50
CA ARG A 285 -38.79 -16.47 -16.77
C ARG A 285 -38.95 -16.32 -15.26
N HIS A 286 -38.60 -15.20 -14.65
CA HIS A 286 -38.61 -15.06 -13.17
C HIS A 286 -39.55 -13.98 -12.65
N VAL A 287 -40.37 -13.34 -13.49
CA VAL A 287 -41.47 -12.50 -13.00
C VAL A 287 -42.58 -13.47 -12.54
N PRO A 288 -42.79 -13.68 -11.23
CA PRO A 288 -43.85 -14.53 -10.75
C PRO A 288 -45.21 -13.91 -11.14
N HIS A 289 -46.21 -14.75 -11.42
CA HIS A 289 -47.59 -14.32 -11.76
C HIS A 289 -48.14 -13.21 -10.83
N ARG A 290 -47.69 -13.17 -9.58
CA ARG A 290 -48.10 -12.18 -8.56
C ARG A 290 -47.66 -10.74 -8.84
N ASP A 291 -46.68 -10.52 -9.72
CA ASP A 291 -46.07 -9.21 -9.97
C ASP A 291 -46.56 -8.55 -11.27
N THR A 292 -47.46 -9.23 -12.01
CA THR A 292 -48.06 -8.74 -13.26
C THR A 292 -49.58 -8.68 -13.14
N VAL A 293 -50.20 -7.79 -13.91
CA VAL A 293 -51.65 -7.61 -13.95
C VAL A 293 -52.18 -7.82 -15.35
N GLU A 294 -53.47 -8.13 -15.47
CA GLU A 294 -54.09 -8.25 -16.79
C GLU A 294 -53.95 -6.94 -17.59
N ASP A 295 -53.74 -7.06 -18.89
CA ASP A 295 -53.63 -5.92 -19.78
C ASP A 295 -55.00 -5.34 -20.15
N THR A 296 -55.51 -4.47 -19.28
CA THR A 296 -56.76 -3.72 -19.50
C THR A 296 -56.48 -2.22 -19.57
N GLU A 297 -57.34 -1.47 -20.27
CA GLU A 297 -57.25 0.00 -20.35
C GLU A 297 -57.30 0.66 -18.95
N GLU A 298 -58.15 0.13 -18.07
CA GLU A 298 -58.26 0.55 -16.67
C GLU A 298 -56.94 0.34 -15.90
N ASN A 299 -56.33 -0.84 -16.01
CA ASN A 299 -55.05 -1.12 -15.35
C ASN A 299 -53.92 -0.23 -15.88
N ARG A 300 -53.88 0.04 -17.19
CA ARG A 300 -52.91 0.98 -17.77
C ARG A 300 -53.08 2.40 -17.23
N ALA A 301 -54.33 2.87 -17.12
CA ALA A 301 -54.63 4.18 -16.58
C ALA A 301 -54.19 4.30 -15.11
N ILE A 302 -54.53 3.31 -14.27
CA ILE A 302 -54.14 3.27 -12.86
C ILE A 302 -52.61 3.24 -12.72
N LEU A 303 -51.92 2.33 -13.44
CA LEU A 303 -50.46 2.26 -13.40
C LEU A 303 -49.81 3.58 -13.88
N GLY A 304 -50.37 4.21 -14.91
CA GLY A 304 -49.91 5.49 -15.43
C GLY A 304 -50.04 6.63 -14.41
N GLU A 305 -51.18 6.72 -13.73
CA GLU A 305 -51.42 7.70 -12.65
C GLU A 305 -50.43 7.50 -11.52
N ARG A 306 -50.19 6.26 -11.11
CA ARG A 306 -49.24 5.95 -10.04
C ARG A 306 -47.79 6.26 -10.41
N ILE A 307 -47.39 6.02 -11.66
CA ILE A 307 -46.07 6.45 -12.16
C ILE A 307 -45.95 7.97 -12.11
N ALA A 308 -47.02 8.71 -12.43
CA ALA A 308 -47.05 10.16 -12.33
C ALA A 308 -46.98 10.67 -10.88
N GLU A 309 -47.71 10.03 -9.96
CA GLU A 309 -47.65 10.30 -8.53
C GLU A 309 -46.24 10.06 -7.99
N PHE A 310 -45.62 8.95 -8.39
CA PHE A 310 -44.24 8.61 -8.05
C PHE A 310 -43.25 9.69 -8.51
N LYS A 311 -43.35 10.13 -9.78
CA LYS A 311 -42.55 11.24 -10.32
C LYS A 311 -42.72 12.51 -9.49
N LYS A 312 -43.97 12.84 -9.14
CA LYS A 312 -44.30 14.03 -8.32
C LYS A 312 -43.67 13.95 -6.93
N ARG A 313 -43.76 12.79 -6.26
CA ARG A 313 -43.23 12.58 -4.90
C ARG A 313 -41.71 12.65 -4.83
N LYS A 314 -41.01 12.06 -5.80
CA LYS A 314 -39.54 11.97 -5.79
C LYS A 314 -38.84 13.21 -6.38
N GLY A 315 -39.58 14.11 -7.04
CA GLY A 315 -39.02 15.34 -7.60
C GLY A 315 -38.10 15.07 -8.79
N ARG A 316 -36.85 15.56 -8.75
CA ARG A 316 -35.87 15.38 -9.83
C ARG A 316 -35.29 13.97 -9.83
N ILE A 317 -35.95 13.06 -10.56
CA ILE A 317 -35.41 11.73 -10.90
C ILE A 317 -34.97 11.68 -12.36
N SER A 318 -33.87 10.97 -12.64
CA SER A 318 -33.45 10.70 -14.03
C SER A 318 -34.54 9.91 -14.76
N ALA A 319 -34.75 10.19 -16.05
CA ALA A 319 -35.75 9.51 -16.88
C ALA A 319 -35.56 7.97 -16.94
N ASN A 320 -34.34 7.49 -16.71
CA ASN A 320 -34.04 6.05 -16.69
C ASN A 320 -34.40 5.37 -15.36
N LYS A 321 -34.72 6.15 -14.32
CA LYS A 321 -35.19 5.66 -13.01
C LYS A 321 -36.71 5.79 -12.83
N VAL A 322 -37.40 6.20 -13.88
CA VAL A 322 -38.86 6.27 -13.92
C VAL A 322 -39.39 4.88 -14.29
N PRO A 323 -40.32 4.30 -13.51
CA PRO A 323 -40.95 3.05 -13.88
C PRO A 323 -41.70 3.18 -15.21
N ARG A 324 -41.65 2.14 -16.03
CA ARG A 324 -42.37 2.06 -17.29
C ARG A 324 -43.30 0.87 -17.25
N ILE A 325 -44.49 1.04 -17.82
CA ILE A 325 -45.38 -0.08 -18.09
C ILE A 325 -44.76 -0.85 -19.25
N GLN A 326 -44.57 -2.15 -19.07
CA GLN A 326 -44.08 -3.06 -20.08
C GLN A 326 -45.11 -4.16 -20.30
N GLU A 327 -45.39 -4.44 -21.58
CA GLU A 327 -46.21 -5.57 -21.99
C GLU A 327 -45.36 -6.84 -21.91
N VAL A 328 -45.89 -7.85 -21.23
CA VAL A 328 -45.27 -9.16 -21.07
C VAL A 328 -46.29 -10.25 -21.38
N VAL A 329 -45.84 -11.42 -21.83
CA VAL A 329 -46.71 -12.57 -22.08
C VAL A 329 -46.45 -13.61 -21.01
N PHE A 330 -47.48 -13.92 -20.22
CA PHE A 330 -47.39 -14.94 -19.15
C PHE A 330 -48.51 -15.96 -19.36
N ASP A 331 -48.16 -17.25 -19.41
CA ASP A 331 -49.08 -18.35 -19.74
C ASP A 331 -49.91 -18.12 -21.02
N GLY A 332 -49.29 -17.47 -22.02
CA GLY A 332 -49.93 -17.17 -23.31
C GLY A 332 -50.95 -16.02 -23.26
N GLN A 333 -51.08 -15.32 -22.13
CA GLN A 333 -51.95 -14.15 -21.98
C GLN A 333 -51.13 -12.86 -21.91
N PRO A 334 -51.58 -11.77 -22.56
CA PRO A 334 -50.95 -10.46 -22.44
C PRO A 334 -51.18 -9.89 -21.03
N ARG A 335 -50.11 -9.41 -20.40
CA ARG A 335 -50.11 -8.84 -19.06
C ARG A 335 -49.22 -7.59 -19.02
N LEU A 336 -49.39 -6.80 -17.97
CA LEU A 336 -48.61 -5.61 -17.70
C LEU A 336 -47.68 -5.85 -16.52
N ALA A 337 -46.43 -5.46 -16.68
CA ALA A 337 -45.42 -5.39 -15.64
C ALA A 337 -44.93 -3.95 -15.49
N LEU A 338 -44.42 -3.61 -14.29
CA LEU A 338 -43.68 -2.37 -14.07
C LEU A 338 -42.19 -2.65 -14.14
N TYR A 339 -41.51 -2.03 -15.09
CA TYR A 339 -40.08 -2.20 -15.32
C TYR A 339 -39.31 -0.90 -15.01
N VAL A 340 -38.18 -1.02 -14.30
CA VAL A 340 -37.23 0.09 -14.10
C VAL A 340 -35.92 -0.26 -14.82
N PRO A 341 -35.59 0.44 -15.92
CA PRO A 341 -34.46 0.08 -16.79
C PRO A 341 -33.11 -0.12 -16.09
N ASP A 342 -32.74 0.74 -15.15
CA ASP A 342 -31.44 0.65 -14.46
C ASP A 342 -31.54 -0.04 -13.08
N GLY A 343 -32.68 -0.71 -12.81
CA GLY A 343 -33.07 -1.07 -11.46
C GLY A 343 -33.26 0.17 -10.58
N TRP A 344 -33.94 0.00 -9.45
CA TRP A 344 -34.05 1.07 -8.49
C TRP A 344 -33.34 0.69 -7.22
N SER A 345 -32.24 1.35 -6.90
CA SER A 345 -31.59 1.17 -5.61
C SER A 345 -31.92 2.32 -4.68
N GLU A 346 -32.73 2.04 -3.65
CA GLU A 346 -32.82 2.93 -2.50
C GLU A 346 -31.61 2.66 -1.62
N PHE A 347 -30.84 3.70 -1.31
CA PHE A 347 -29.78 3.59 -0.31
C PHE A 347 -30.32 4.07 1.02
N THR A 348 -30.39 3.17 2.00
CA THR A 348 -30.43 3.60 3.39
C THR A 348 -29.00 3.79 3.84
N THR A 349 -28.69 4.97 4.39
CA THR A 349 -27.41 5.15 5.09
C THR A 349 -27.63 4.64 6.51
N LYS A 350 -27.03 3.50 6.84
CA LYS A 350 -26.92 3.08 8.23
C LYS A 350 -25.60 3.67 8.75
N GLU A 351 -25.67 4.37 9.88
CA GLU A 351 -24.48 4.73 10.63
C GLU A 351 -24.01 3.48 11.37
N SER A 352 -22.81 3.01 11.02
CA SER A 352 -22.12 1.97 11.77
C SER A 352 -21.58 2.53 13.09
N PRO A 353 -21.21 1.66 14.05
CA PRO A 353 -20.42 2.08 15.21
C PRO A 353 -19.14 2.83 14.78
N LEU A 354 -18.54 3.52 15.74
CA LEU A 354 -17.24 4.16 15.56
C LEU A 354 -16.20 3.08 15.27
N VAL A 355 -15.52 3.16 14.14
CA VAL A 355 -14.45 2.22 13.77
C VAL A 355 -13.27 3.01 13.19
N GLY A 356 -12.04 2.51 13.40
CA GLY A 356 -10.89 2.93 12.61
C GLY A 356 -10.94 2.21 11.26
N GLU A 357 -10.59 2.87 10.15
CA GLU A 357 -10.54 2.23 8.84
C GLU A 357 -9.09 2.03 8.41
N LEU A 358 -8.70 0.79 8.08
CA LEU A 358 -7.38 0.47 7.54
C LEU A 358 -7.56 -0.11 6.14
N THR A 359 -6.97 0.54 5.13
CA THR A 359 -6.98 0.02 3.77
C THR A 359 -5.57 -0.27 3.29
N PHE A 360 -5.37 -1.44 2.68
CA PHE A 360 -4.04 -1.90 2.27
C PHE A 360 -4.06 -2.54 0.88
N ASN A 361 -2.93 -2.61 0.19
CA ASN A 361 -2.79 -3.33 -1.09
C ASN A 361 -1.79 -4.49 -1.04
N GLY A 362 -0.96 -4.57 0.01
CA GLY A 362 0.03 -5.61 0.27
C GLY A 362 0.72 -5.39 1.63
N GLU A 363 1.74 -6.20 1.92
CA GLU A 363 2.49 -6.22 3.18
C GLU A 363 3.04 -4.84 3.59
N SER A 364 3.79 -4.19 2.68
CA SER A 364 4.39 -2.86 2.89
C SER A 364 3.34 -1.82 3.31
N SER A 365 2.29 -1.66 2.51
CA SER A 365 1.20 -0.73 2.81
C SER A 365 0.44 -1.07 4.09
N MET A 366 0.25 -2.37 4.40
CA MET A 366 -0.44 -2.76 5.63
C MET A 366 0.40 -2.40 6.85
N THR A 367 1.70 -2.63 6.78
CA THR A 367 2.68 -2.24 7.81
C THR A 367 2.66 -0.72 8.00
N HIS A 368 2.67 0.04 6.90
CA HIS A 368 2.55 1.50 6.91
C HIS A 368 1.28 1.98 7.62
N GLU A 369 0.12 1.44 7.24
CA GLU A 369 -1.15 1.86 7.83
C GLU A 369 -1.29 1.42 9.30
N PHE A 370 -0.69 0.30 9.69
CA PHE A 370 -0.59 -0.06 11.11
C PHE A 370 0.31 0.93 11.87
N GLY A 371 1.37 1.44 11.26
CA GLY A 371 2.15 2.55 11.81
C GLY A 371 1.27 3.77 12.11
N HIS A 372 0.43 4.21 11.17
CA HIS A 372 -0.53 5.29 11.44
C HIS A 372 -1.56 4.94 12.52
N HIS A 373 -2.03 3.68 12.56
CA HIS A 373 -2.94 3.23 13.60
C HIS A 373 -2.30 3.34 14.99
N PHE A 374 -1.06 2.87 15.15
CA PHE A 374 -0.34 2.94 16.43
C PHE A 374 0.03 4.37 16.80
N GLU A 375 0.42 5.21 15.84
CA GLU A 375 0.66 6.64 16.08
C GLU A 375 -0.60 7.37 16.55
N THR A 376 -1.76 7.04 15.97
CA THR A 376 -3.05 7.61 16.37
C THR A 376 -3.49 7.10 17.74
N SER A 377 -3.31 5.80 18.00
CA SER A 377 -3.74 5.17 19.26
C SER A 377 -2.81 5.46 20.44
N ASN A 378 -1.52 5.73 20.18
CA ASN A 378 -0.51 6.01 21.19
C ASN A 378 0.03 7.46 21.10
N PRO A 379 -0.41 8.35 22.02
CA PRO A 379 0.07 9.72 22.08
C PRO A 379 1.60 9.83 22.24
N GLU A 380 2.23 8.91 22.96
CA GLU A 380 3.70 8.89 23.17
C GLU A 380 4.44 8.79 21.83
N VAL A 381 3.95 7.93 20.92
CA VAL A 381 4.51 7.75 19.57
C VAL A 381 4.25 8.99 18.71
N GLY A 382 3.00 9.47 18.67
CA GLY A 382 2.63 10.65 17.86
C GLY A 382 3.39 11.92 18.27
N MET A 383 3.52 12.19 19.57
CA MET A 383 4.24 13.35 20.08
C MET A 383 5.75 13.25 19.83
N ALA A 384 6.35 12.07 20.02
CA ALA A 384 7.76 11.85 19.70
C ALA A 384 8.04 12.07 18.21
N CYS A 385 7.16 11.59 17.33
CA CYS A 385 7.27 11.78 15.88
C CYS A 385 7.12 13.24 15.47
N LYS A 386 6.18 13.98 16.06
CA LYS A 386 6.02 15.42 15.82
C LYS A 386 7.25 16.21 16.25
N LEU A 387 7.77 15.97 17.45
CA LEU A 387 8.97 16.65 17.93
C LEU A 387 10.18 16.31 17.07
N PHE A 388 10.36 15.03 16.70
CA PHE A 388 11.41 14.61 15.79
C PHE A 388 11.31 15.37 14.47
N LEU A 389 10.15 15.36 13.82
CA LEU A 389 9.90 16.04 12.56
C LEU A 389 10.15 17.55 12.65
N GLN A 390 9.66 18.20 13.71
CA GLN A 390 9.85 19.63 13.93
C GLN A 390 11.34 20.00 14.04
N ARG A 391 12.10 19.28 14.87
CA ARG A 391 13.55 19.51 15.05
C ARG A 391 14.31 19.29 13.74
N ARG A 392 13.98 18.20 13.05
CA ARG A 392 14.62 17.79 11.78
C ARG A 392 14.36 18.78 10.65
N THR A 393 13.17 19.35 10.60
CA THR A 393 12.74 20.29 9.54
C THR A 393 12.89 21.76 9.91
N GLU A 394 13.45 22.08 11.09
CA GLU A 394 13.64 23.46 11.54
C GLU A 394 14.52 24.25 10.56
N GLY A 395 14.02 25.40 10.10
CA GLY A 395 14.73 26.27 9.16
C GLY A 395 14.69 25.83 7.69
N PHE A 396 14.10 24.68 7.35
CA PHE A 396 13.96 24.22 5.97
C PHE A 396 12.67 24.74 5.31
N GLU A 397 12.72 24.93 3.99
CA GLU A 397 11.56 25.40 3.21
C GLU A 397 10.59 24.29 2.85
N LYS A 398 9.29 24.62 2.84
CA LYS A 398 8.22 23.73 2.37
C LYS A 398 8.25 23.61 0.85
N SER A 399 8.08 22.40 0.32
CA SER A 399 7.98 22.12 -1.11
C SER A 399 6.75 21.26 -1.44
N VAL A 400 6.34 21.27 -2.71
CA VAL A 400 5.21 20.46 -3.19
C VAL A 400 5.72 19.08 -3.59
N TYR A 401 5.27 18.06 -2.86
CA TYR A 401 5.55 16.65 -3.17
C TYR A 401 4.66 16.14 -4.30
N ALA A 402 3.36 16.38 -4.20
CA ALA A 402 2.38 16.04 -5.23
C ALA A 402 1.47 17.24 -5.52
N PRO A 403 1.29 17.63 -6.79
CA PRO A 403 0.45 18.76 -7.14
C PRO A 403 -1.01 18.49 -6.82
N ALA A 404 -1.77 19.55 -6.53
CA ALA A 404 -3.20 19.45 -6.32
C ALA A 404 -3.90 18.86 -7.55
N THR A 405 -4.94 18.07 -7.32
CA THR A 405 -5.85 17.56 -8.35
C THR A 405 -7.26 18.02 -8.05
N ARG A 406 -8.21 17.76 -8.95
CA ARG A 406 -9.63 18.11 -8.73
C ARG A 406 -10.22 17.51 -7.44
N SER A 407 -9.66 16.39 -6.96
CA SER A 407 -10.17 15.64 -5.81
C SER A 407 -9.21 15.62 -4.61
N LYS A 408 -8.00 16.18 -4.72
CA LYS A 408 -7.01 16.15 -3.64
C LYS A 408 -6.22 17.45 -3.56
N PRO A 409 -6.02 18.05 -2.37
CA PRO A 409 -5.12 19.18 -2.22
C PRO A 409 -3.68 18.80 -2.56
N ALA A 410 -2.82 19.80 -2.78
CA ALA A 410 -1.39 19.56 -2.96
C ALA A 410 -0.81 18.95 -1.68
N GLU A 411 0.07 17.96 -1.83
CA GLU A 411 0.80 17.38 -0.71
C GLU A 411 2.08 18.21 -0.52
N ILE A 412 2.21 18.83 0.66
CA ILE A 412 3.32 19.71 1.02
C ILE A 412 4.24 18.94 1.97
N VAL A 413 5.54 19.00 1.73
CA VAL A 413 6.58 18.32 2.53
C VAL A 413 7.71 19.30 2.86
N ILE A 414 8.54 18.96 3.84
CA ILE A 414 9.80 19.64 4.12
C ILE A 414 10.94 18.64 3.94
N SER A 415 11.81 18.86 2.96
CA SER A 415 12.90 17.94 2.63
C SER A 415 14.16 18.35 3.39
N ASP A 416 14.44 17.71 4.52
CA ASP A 416 15.63 17.97 5.34
C ASP A 416 16.82 17.03 5.05
N GLY A 417 16.65 16.14 4.07
CA GLY A 417 17.56 15.03 3.85
C GLY A 417 17.07 13.67 4.36
N PHE A 418 15.78 13.56 4.73
CA PHE A 418 15.11 12.27 4.88
C PHE A 418 15.41 11.32 3.72
N MET A 419 15.35 10.02 4.01
CA MET A 419 15.43 8.96 3.01
C MET A 419 14.39 9.15 1.87
N ASP A 420 13.19 9.63 2.20
CA ASP A 420 12.20 10.09 1.24
C ASP A 420 11.56 11.37 1.78
N SER A 421 11.41 12.39 0.92
CA SER A 421 10.80 13.67 1.29
C SER A 421 9.38 13.53 1.84
N TYR A 422 8.67 12.44 1.53
CA TYR A 422 7.34 12.16 2.06
C TYR A 422 7.31 12.04 3.60
N ILE A 423 8.42 11.61 4.23
CA ILE A 423 8.57 11.59 5.70
C ILE A 423 8.40 12.99 6.29
N GLY A 424 8.82 14.02 5.55
CA GLY A 424 8.69 15.42 5.92
C GLY A 424 7.28 15.99 5.82
N LYS A 425 6.27 15.16 5.59
CA LYS A 425 4.87 15.58 5.51
C LYS A 425 4.31 15.82 6.91
N ASP A 426 3.94 17.06 7.16
CA ASP A 426 3.22 17.45 8.37
C ASP A 426 1.73 17.58 8.07
N TYR A 427 0.89 16.97 8.92
CA TYR A 427 -0.56 17.09 8.88
C TYR A 427 -1.00 18.12 9.94
N PRO A 428 -1.33 19.37 9.55
CA PRO A 428 -1.68 20.41 10.51
C PRO A 428 -2.94 20.03 11.29
N GLY A 429 -2.92 20.19 12.61
CA GLY A 429 -4.06 19.90 13.49
C GLY A 429 -4.30 18.41 13.75
N ASN A 430 -3.36 17.54 13.38
CA ASN A 430 -3.36 16.12 13.72
C ASN A 430 -1.99 15.73 14.30
N TYR A 431 -1.94 14.80 15.25
CA TYR A 431 -0.70 14.21 15.77
C TYR A 431 -0.03 13.24 14.79
N ASN A 432 -0.75 12.80 13.75
CA ASN A 432 -0.19 11.89 12.75
C ASN A 432 0.91 12.56 11.93
N THR A 433 1.92 11.78 11.59
CA THR A 433 3.05 12.12 10.73
C THR A 433 3.32 10.97 9.77
N GLU A 434 4.30 11.13 8.88
CA GLU A 434 4.84 10.02 8.09
C GLU A 434 6.10 9.42 8.73
N VAL A 435 6.50 9.88 9.92
CA VAL A 435 7.73 9.44 10.59
C VAL A 435 7.55 7.99 11.06
N PHE A 436 6.55 7.69 11.88
CA PHE A 436 6.42 6.32 12.37
C PHE A 436 6.00 5.34 11.28
N SER A 437 5.00 5.68 10.46
CA SER A 437 4.47 4.82 9.39
C SER A 437 5.53 4.40 8.38
N MET A 438 6.28 5.35 7.81
CA MET A 438 7.37 5.06 6.88
C MET A 438 8.54 4.35 7.58
N GLY A 439 8.77 4.68 8.85
CA GLY A 439 9.79 4.05 9.68
C GLY A 439 9.55 2.56 9.86
N VAL A 440 8.37 2.18 10.36
CA VAL A 440 8.01 0.76 10.55
C VAL A 440 7.84 0.03 9.23
N GLU A 441 7.34 0.71 8.18
CA GLU A 441 7.29 0.15 6.84
C GLU A 441 8.70 -0.20 6.34
N ALA A 442 9.67 0.68 6.55
CA ALA A 442 11.05 0.42 6.15
C ALA A 442 11.68 -0.71 6.98
N LEU A 443 11.54 -0.67 8.30
CA LEU A 443 12.18 -1.65 9.20
C LEU A 443 11.54 -3.05 9.14
N LEU A 444 10.21 -3.13 9.18
CA LEU A 444 9.50 -4.40 9.33
C LEU A 444 9.07 -5.02 8.00
N SER A 445 8.92 -4.21 6.94
CA SER A 445 8.59 -4.69 5.60
C SER A 445 9.79 -4.69 4.64
N GLY A 446 10.89 -4.03 5.03
CA GLY A 446 12.12 -3.93 4.21
C GLY A 446 12.02 -2.88 3.11
N ALA A 447 10.95 -2.09 3.10
CA ALA A 447 10.78 -1.01 2.14
C ALA A 447 11.89 0.03 2.28
N HIS A 448 12.11 0.78 1.21
CA HIS A 448 13.02 1.91 1.20
C HIS A 448 14.45 1.59 1.69
N GLY A 449 14.91 0.36 1.43
CA GLY A 449 16.22 -0.11 1.89
C GLY A 449 16.41 -0.11 3.40
N GLY A 450 15.32 -0.23 4.18
CA GLY A 450 15.38 -0.37 5.63
C GLY A 450 15.97 0.83 6.36
N LEU A 451 15.89 2.04 5.78
CA LEU A 451 16.56 3.27 6.24
C LEU A 451 18.10 3.19 6.28
N MET A 452 18.70 2.07 5.86
CA MET A 452 20.14 1.90 5.78
C MET A 452 20.71 2.24 4.40
N GLY A 453 19.85 2.54 3.42
CA GLY A 453 20.25 2.80 2.04
C GLY A 453 20.68 1.56 1.26
N VAL A 454 20.25 0.37 1.72
CA VAL A 454 20.75 -0.94 1.26
C VAL A 454 20.06 -1.42 -0.03
N GLU A 455 18.90 -0.86 -0.37
CA GLU A 455 18.11 -1.31 -1.51
C GLU A 455 18.43 -0.53 -2.79
N VAL A 456 18.68 -1.28 -3.86
CA VAL A 456 18.60 -0.82 -5.24
C VAL A 456 17.33 -1.41 -5.83
N ASP A 457 16.35 -0.58 -6.20
CA ASP A 457 15.12 -1.05 -6.86
C ASP A 457 15.45 -1.62 -8.25
N MET A 458 15.70 -2.94 -8.30
CA MET A 458 16.04 -3.67 -9.51
C MET A 458 14.81 -3.91 -10.41
N SER A 459 13.58 -3.77 -9.88
CA SER A 459 12.34 -4.00 -10.65
C SER A 459 12.15 -3.00 -11.79
N ARG A 460 12.84 -1.87 -11.71
CA ARG A 460 12.82 -0.79 -12.70
C ARG A 460 13.90 -0.91 -13.78
N LEU A 461 14.91 -1.75 -13.59
CA LEU A 461 16.07 -1.90 -14.48
C LEU A 461 15.84 -2.71 -15.77
N GLY A 462 14.59 -3.14 -16.03
CA GLY A 462 14.18 -3.81 -17.28
C GLY A 462 13.11 -3.07 -18.08
N LYS A 463 12.56 -1.97 -17.53
CA LYS A 463 11.71 -1.04 -18.28
C LYS A 463 12.64 0.10 -18.71
N GLU A 464 12.79 0.37 -20.00
CA GLU A 464 13.75 1.31 -20.64
C GLU A 464 13.83 2.75 -20.08
N LYS A 465 13.14 3.09 -18.98
CA LYS A 465 13.05 4.43 -18.40
C LYS A 465 13.26 4.48 -16.87
N GLY A 466 13.58 3.37 -16.21
CA GLY A 466 13.74 3.35 -14.76
C GLY A 466 15.20 3.40 -14.32
N VAL A 467 15.69 4.57 -13.89
CA VAL A 467 16.90 4.61 -13.06
C VAL A 467 16.57 3.86 -11.76
N PRO A 468 17.39 2.91 -11.29
CA PRO A 468 17.20 2.33 -9.96
C PRO A 468 17.02 3.43 -8.93
N LYS A 469 15.97 3.36 -8.11
CA LYS A 469 15.83 4.27 -6.99
C LYS A 469 16.82 3.80 -5.93
N THR A 470 17.88 4.58 -5.71
CA THR A 470 18.75 4.42 -4.54
C THR A 470 18.12 5.18 -3.39
N TYR A 471 17.87 4.50 -2.28
CA TYR A 471 17.41 5.17 -1.07
C TYR A 471 18.61 5.73 -0.30
N ARG A 472 18.47 6.95 0.19
CA ARG A 472 19.46 7.53 1.10
C ARG A 472 19.33 6.87 2.48
N ALA A 473 20.44 6.59 3.14
CA ALA A 473 20.42 6.15 4.52
C ALA A 473 19.93 7.27 5.45
N ASP A 474 19.10 6.93 6.44
CA ASP A 474 18.61 7.82 7.49
C ASP A 474 18.76 7.15 8.87
N PRO A 475 20.01 7.10 9.40
CA PRO A 475 20.32 6.37 10.62
C PRO A 475 19.63 6.96 11.86
N GLU A 476 19.28 8.25 11.83
CA GLU A 476 18.60 8.89 12.95
C GLU A 476 17.12 8.51 12.99
N HIS A 477 16.45 8.47 11.82
CA HIS A 477 15.08 7.97 11.72
C HIS A 477 15.02 6.47 12.07
N PHE A 478 16.00 5.69 11.61
CA PHE A 478 16.18 4.29 12.00
C PHE A 478 16.22 4.15 13.53
N ALA A 479 17.11 4.92 14.17
CA ALA A 479 17.32 4.89 15.60
C ALA A 479 16.06 5.28 16.38
N LEU A 480 15.36 6.34 15.97
CA LEU A 480 14.10 6.73 16.62
C LEU A 480 13.08 5.59 16.58
N VAL A 481 12.82 5.01 15.40
CA VAL A 481 11.76 4.02 15.22
C VAL A 481 12.09 2.72 15.95
N MET A 482 13.34 2.25 15.87
CA MET A 482 13.79 1.11 16.67
C MET A 482 13.61 1.37 18.16
N GLY A 483 14.02 2.54 18.64
CA GLY A 483 13.86 2.92 20.03
C GLY A 483 12.38 2.87 20.46
N MET A 484 11.49 3.49 19.69
CA MET A 484 10.05 3.51 19.98
C MET A 484 9.44 2.11 19.97
N LEU A 485 9.81 1.27 19.00
CA LEU A 485 9.39 -0.14 18.96
C LEU A 485 9.88 -0.90 20.20
N SER A 486 11.02 -0.55 20.78
CA SER A 486 11.54 -1.21 21.98
C SER A 486 11.01 -0.66 23.31
N THR A 487 10.53 0.59 23.34
CA THR A 487 10.13 1.26 24.60
C THR A 487 8.64 1.59 24.71
N ALA A 488 7.99 2.05 23.64
CA ALA A 488 6.65 2.64 23.71
C ALA A 488 5.62 1.67 24.33
N ASN A 489 4.74 2.19 25.20
CA ASN A 489 3.71 1.45 25.95
C ASN A 489 4.20 0.44 26.99
N ARG A 490 5.50 0.15 27.06
CA ARG A 490 6.00 -0.87 27.99
C ARG A 490 5.64 -0.52 29.44
N GLY A 491 5.06 -1.49 30.14
CA GLY A 491 4.62 -1.33 31.53
C GLY A 491 3.27 -0.62 31.71
N HIS A 492 2.52 -0.32 30.65
CA HIS A 492 1.09 -0.03 30.80
C HIS A 492 0.35 -1.35 31.10
N SER A 493 -0.31 -1.44 32.26
CA SER A 493 -1.40 -2.41 32.38
C SER A 493 -2.52 -1.96 31.45
N ALA A 494 -3.21 -2.91 30.80
CA ALA A 494 -4.35 -2.60 29.94
C ALA A 494 -5.55 -1.98 30.69
N ASP A 495 -5.44 -1.81 32.01
CA ASP A 495 -6.46 -1.23 32.89
C ASP A 495 -6.56 0.31 32.80
N VAL A 496 -6.20 0.91 31.65
CA VAL A 496 -6.36 2.36 31.46
C VAL A 496 -7.84 2.68 31.41
N ASP A 497 -8.26 3.54 32.34
CA ASP A 497 -9.62 4.02 32.56
C ASP A 497 -10.28 4.51 31.25
N THR A 498 -11.18 3.71 30.68
CA THR A 498 -11.82 3.94 29.38
C THR A 498 -12.78 5.13 29.38
N ASP A 499 -12.99 5.77 30.53
CA ASP A 499 -14.01 6.81 30.73
C ASP A 499 -13.52 8.24 30.41
N SER A 500 -12.31 8.43 29.85
CA SER A 500 -11.85 9.76 29.39
C SER A 500 -12.25 10.01 27.92
N PRO A 501 -13.27 10.83 27.63
CA PRO A 501 -13.78 11.07 26.27
C PRO A 501 -12.84 11.90 25.37
N ASN A 502 -11.66 12.29 25.85
CA ASN A 502 -10.68 13.11 25.13
C ASN A 502 -9.33 12.41 24.90
N ALA A 503 -9.23 11.12 25.23
CA ALA A 503 -7.98 10.35 25.07
C ALA A 503 -7.75 9.88 23.64
#